data_AF-A0A371G8W4-F1
#
_entry.id   AF-A0A371G8W4-F1
#
_cell.length_a   1.000
_cell.length_b   1.000
_cell.length_c   1.000
_cell.angle_alpha   90.00
_cell.angle_beta   90.00
_cell.angle_gamma   90.00
#
_symmetry.space_group_name_H-M   'P 1'
#
loop_
_entity.id
_entity.type
_entity.pdbx_description
1 polymer ?
#
loop_
_entity_poly.entity_id
_entity_poly.type
_entity_poly.pdbx_seq_one_letter_code
_entity_poly.pdbx_strand_id
1 'polypeptide(L)' 'MVLAYPILDRVGQTTPSTQEKYVSPQLQITELKPLPEHLKYAYLGDNQQFSVIITNNFIREQEGKLLEVLRKHKRAIG' A
#
# COMPACT_ATOMS: atom_id res chain seq x y z
N MET A 1 -9.03 -28.64 -14.89
CA MET A 1 -8.20 -29.61 -14.15
C MET A 1 -6.96 -28.92 -13.62
N VAL A 2 -7.03 -28.44 -12.38
CA VAL A 2 -6.00 -28.60 -11.34
C VAL A 2 -6.76 -28.40 -10.04
N LEU A 3 -7.08 -29.50 -9.38
CA LEU A 3 -7.69 -29.50 -8.05
C LEU A 3 -6.54 -29.51 -7.04
N ALA A 4 -6.49 -28.56 -6.12
CA ALA A 4 -5.64 -28.65 -4.94
C ALA A 4 -6.52 -29.07 -3.75
N TYR A 5 -6.24 -30.24 -3.19
CA TYR A 5 -6.97 -30.83 -2.08
C TYR A 5 -6.64 -30.15 -0.74
N PRO A 6 -7.57 -30.06 0.22
CA PRO A 6 -7.22 -29.63 1.57
C PRO A 6 -6.39 -30.72 2.27
N ILE A 7 -5.30 -30.31 2.94
CA ILE A 7 -4.44 -31.19 3.74
C ILE A 7 -5.16 -31.51 5.05
N LEU A 8 -5.37 -32.80 5.31
CA LEU A 8 -5.89 -33.32 6.57
C LEU A 8 -4.70 -33.64 7.49
N ASP A 9 -4.58 -33.00 8.65
CA ASP A 9 -3.66 -33.46 9.69
C ASP A 9 -4.43 -34.04 10.88
N ARG A 10 -4.24 -35.34 11.12
CA ARG A 10 -4.38 -35.90 12.47
C ARG A 10 -3.27 -36.92 12.70
N VAL A 11 -2.24 -36.47 13.41
CA VAL A 11 -1.18 -37.24 14.10
C VAL A 11 -0.33 -38.17 13.22
N GLY A 12 0.89 -37.70 12.99
CA GLY A 12 2.05 -38.44 12.47
C GLY A 12 3.24 -37.49 12.29
N GLN A 13 3.87 -37.12 13.41
CA GLN A 13 5.16 -36.39 13.62
C GLN A 13 6.19 -36.41 12.45
N THR A 14 7.14 -35.49 12.22
CA THR A 14 7.75 -34.29 12.85
C THR A 14 8.74 -33.69 11.82
N THR A 15 8.90 -32.36 11.74
CA THR A 15 10.19 -31.60 11.62
C THR A 15 9.94 -30.14 11.19
N PRO A 16 10.67 -29.14 11.74
CA PRO A 16 10.40 -27.73 11.53
C PRO A 16 11.07 -27.23 10.24
N SER A 17 10.31 -27.06 9.16
CA SER A 17 10.85 -26.49 7.93
C SER A 17 10.66 -24.97 7.93
N THR A 18 11.79 -24.28 8.08
CA THR A 18 12.04 -22.86 7.84
C THR A 18 11.13 -22.29 6.74
N GLN A 19 10.21 -21.43 7.13
CA GLN A 19 9.37 -20.69 6.20
C GLN A 19 10.23 -19.66 5.47
N GLU A 20 10.71 -20.04 4.29
CA GLU A 20 11.21 -19.10 3.30
C GLU A 20 10.08 -18.14 2.95
N LYS A 21 10.17 -16.91 3.46
CA LYS A 21 9.33 -15.79 3.03
C LYS A 21 9.63 -15.52 1.56
N TYR A 22 8.87 -16.15 0.67
CA TYR A 22 8.68 -15.64 -0.68
C TYR A 22 8.02 -14.26 -0.55
N VAL A 23 8.84 -13.22 -0.45
CA VAL A 23 8.39 -11.84 -0.56
C VAL A 23 8.02 -11.66 -2.03
N SER A 24 6.77 -11.99 -2.36
CA SER A 24 6.15 -11.51 -3.58
C SER A 24 6.40 -10.00 -3.66
N PRO A 25 6.64 -9.40 -4.85
CA PRO A 25 6.64 -7.96 -5.02
C PRO A 25 5.20 -7.46 -4.87
N GLN A 26 4.63 -7.69 -3.69
CA GLN A 26 3.46 -7.02 -3.21
C GLN A 26 3.91 -5.57 -3.19
N LEU A 27 3.44 -4.79 -4.18
CA LEU A 27 3.13 -3.39 -3.96
C LEU A 27 2.67 -3.33 -2.51
N GLN A 28 3.42 -2.62 -1.67
CA GLN A 28 3.06 -2.46 -0.27
C GLN A 28 1.76 -1.65 -0.30
N ILE A 29 0.64 -2.34 -0.55
CA ILE A 29 -0.70 -1.84 -0.48
C ILE A 29 -0.84 -1.57 1.00
N THR A 30 -0.46 -0.36 1.35
CA THR A 30 -0.67 0.17 2.67
C THR A 30 -2.19 0.18 2.80
N GLU A 31 -2.73 -0.60 3.74
CA GLU A 31 -4.17 -0.64 4.01
C GLU A 31 -4.63 0.76 4.44
N LEU A 32 -5.04 1.59 3.47
CA LEU A 32 -5.45 2.96 3.69
C LEU A 32 -6.86 3.00 4.27
N LYS A 33 -7.06 3.86 5.26
CA LYS A 33 -8.39 4.08 5.85
C LYS A 33 -9.33 4.71 4.82
N PRO A 34 -10.63 4.38 4.85
CA PRO A 34 -11.61 5.09 4.05
C PRO A 34 -11.63 6.57 4.42
N LEU A 35 -11.71 7.44 3.42
CA LEU A 35 -11.77 8.88 3.61
C LEU A 35 -13.22 9.39 3.44
N PRO A 36 -13.58 10.50 4.11
CA PRO A 36 -14.75 11.28 3.76
C PRO A 36 -14.73 11.72 2.28
N GLU A 37 -15.90 11.90 1.68
CA GLU A 37 -16.08 12.21 0.24
C GLU A 37 -15.29 13.43 -0.27
N HIS A 38 -15.10 14.43 0.59
CA HIS A 38 -14.40 15.66 0.24
C HIS A 38 -12.87 15.54 0.29
N LEU A 39 -12.32 14.39 0.68
CA LEU A 39 -10.89 14.13 0.80
C LEU A 39 -10.43 13.00 -0.13
N LYS A 40 -9.16 13.06 -0.54
CA LYS A 40 -8.50 12.00 -1.30
C LYS A 40 -7.05 11.82 -0.87
N TYR A 41 -6.51 10.66 -1.15
CA TYR A 41 -5.07 10.42 -1.07
C TYR A 41 -4.38 10.94 -2.33
N ALA A 42 -3.25 11.60 -2.13
CA ALA A 42 -2.29 11.92 -3.17
C ALA A 42 -0.91 11.39 -2.77
N TYR A 43 -0.07 11.07 -3.75
CA TYR A 43 1.21 10.41 -3.51
C TYR A 43 2.39 11.29 -3.93
N LEU A 44 3.38 11.39 -3.05
CA LEU A 44 4.57 12.22 -3.20
C LEU A 44 5.81 11.45 -3.67
N GLY A 45 5.73 10.12 -3.80
CA GLY A 45 6.82 9.25 -4.23
C GLY A 45 6.35 8.05 -5.05
N ASP A 46 7.31 7.27 -5.55
CA ASP A 46 7.06 6.06 -6.32
C ASP A 46 6.41 4.98 -5.44
N ASN A 47 5.65 4.07 -6.06
CA ASN A 47 5.04 2.92 -5.40
C ASN A 47 4.11 3.26 -4.21
N GLN A 48 3.49 4.45 -4.22
CA GLN A 48 2.49 4.88 -3.21
C GLN A 48 3.01 4.97 -1.75
N GLN A 49 4.33 5.00 -1.54
CA GLN A 49 4.94 4.94 -0.20
C GLN A 49 4.73 6.21 0.65
N PHE A 50 4.54 7.37 0.03
CA PHE A 50 4.34 8.66 0.71
C PHE A 50 2.98 9.23 0.35
N SER A 51 1.96 8.88 1.13
CA SER A 51 0.60 9.41 0.95
C SER A 51 0.36 10.66 1.79
N VAL A 52 -0.35 11.62 1.20
CA VAL A 52 -0.89 12.80 1.90
C VAL A 52 -2.39 12.87 1.63
N ILE A 53 -3.14 13.40 2.59
CA ILE A 53 -4.58 13.62 2.46
C ILE A 53 -4.82 15.07 2.02
N ILE A 54 -5.52 15.24 0.91
CA ILE A 54 -5.87 16.55 0.35
C ILE A 54 -7.37 16.62 0.05
N THR A 55 -7.92 17.82 -0.11
CA THR A 55 -9.29 18.01 -0.59
C THR A 55 -9.44 17.52 -2.04
N ASN A 56 -10.56 16.91 -2.39
CA ASN A 56 -10.82 16.43 -3.76
C ASN A 56 -11.37 17.52 -4.71
N ASN A 57 -11.62 18.74 -4.23
CA ASN A 57 -12.20 19.84 -5.01
C ASN A 57 -11.15 20.79 -5.61
N PHE A 58 -9.94 20.31 -5.89
CA PHE A 58 -8.94 21.13 -6.57
C PHE A 58 -9.12 21.08 -8.08
N ILE A 59 -8.96 22.24 -8.74
CA ILE A 59 -8.72 22.27 -10.18
C ILE A 59 -7.37 21.58 -10.44
N ARG A 60 -7.26 20.80 -11.53
CA ARG A 60 -6.05 20.02 -11.91
C ARG A 60 -4.75 20.82 -11.73
N GLU A 61 -4.73 22.06 -12.16
CA GLU A 61 -3.55 22.94 -12.09
C GLU A 61 -3.19 23.34 -10.65
N GLN A 62 -4.19 23.57 -9.80
CA GLN A 62 -3.97 23.88 -8.39
C GLN A 62 -3.44 22.65 -7.64
N GLU A 63 -4.04 21.49 -7.90
CA GLU A 63 -3.56 20.21 -7.35
C GLU A 63 -2.12 19.95 -7.78
N GLY A 64 -1.79 20.13 -9.06
CA GLY A 64 -0.43 19.98 -9.57
C GLY A 64 0.58 20.86 -8.85
N LYS A 65 0.28 22.16 -8.71
CA LYS A 65 1.14 23.12 -7.99
C LYS A 65 1.31 22.76 -6.51
N LEU A 66 0.23 22.32 -5.85
CA LEU A 66 0.30 21.87 -4.46
C LEU A 66 1.22 20.65 -4.33
N LEU A 67 1.03 19.63 -5.16
CA LEU A 67 1.84 18.41 -5.13
C LEU A 67 3.31 18.68 -5.45
N GLU A 68 3.61 19.63 -6.34
CA GLU A 68 4.98 20.07 -6.61
C GLU A 68 5.66 20.61 -5.34
N VAL A 69 4.99 21.53 -4.63
CA VAL A 69 5.51 22.10 -3.38
C VAL A 69 5.69 21.01 -2.32
N LEU A 70 4.70 20.12 -2.15
CA LEU A 70 4.77 19.04 -1.17
C LEU A 70 5.91 18.04 -1.49
N ARG A 71 6.10 17.68 -2.76
CA ARG A 71 7.21 16.80 -3.19
C ARG A 71 8.57 17.44 -2.90
N LYS A 72 8.72 18.75 -3.14
CA LYS A 72 9.95 19.49 -2.83
C LYS A 72 10.28 19.48 -1.33
N HIS A 73 9.26 19.45 -0.47
CA HIS A 73 9.41 19.50 0.99
C HIS A 73 9.11 18.16 1.69
N LYS A 74 9.06 17.02 0.97
CA LYS A 74 8.68 15.71 1.53
C LYS A 74 9.46 15.34 2.80
N ARG A 75 10.76 15.65 2.86
CA ARG A 75 11.65 15.38 4.00
C ARG A 75 11.24 16.08 5.30
N ALA A 76 10.53 17.21 5.20
CA ALA A 76 10.06 17.95 6.36
C ALA A 76 8.69 17.46 6.86
N ILE A 77 7.94 16.76 6.00
CA ILE A 77 6.59 16.24 6.29
C ILE A 77 6.69 14.88 6.98
N GLY A 78 7.68 14.07 6.61
CA GLY A 78 7.89 12.71 7.10
C GLY A 78 8.27 11.77 5.97
#